data_AF-A0A5Z5D7G5-F1
#
_entry.id   AF-A0A5Z5D7G5-F1
#
_cell.length_a   1.000
_cell.length_b   1.000
_cell.length_c   1.000
_cell.angle_alpha   90.00
_cell.angle_beta   90.00
_cell.angle_gamma   90.00
#
_symmetry.space_group_name_H-M   'P 1'
#
loop_
_entity.id
_entity.type
_entity.pdbx_description
1 polymer ?
#
loop_
_entity_poly.entity_id
_entity_poly.type
_entity_poly.pdbx_seq_one_letter_code
_entity_poly.pdbx_strand_id
1 'polypeptide(L)'
;RYPFICIYGIGNALLIKNLAKHYKHLFVFESEIELFILALSTIDLSEELKVYKIVLFDCVAKDLEIQIAMIFDQQSILEYLSLYEMFISSHYYLKYYEASILFVNELCIKSASVAIRNADITCFLPLLTHGQ
;
A
#
# COMPACT_ATOMS: atom_id res chain seq x y z
N ARG A 1 -15.73 6.34 6.86
CA ARG A 1 -15.09 5.03 6.57
C ARG A 1 -13.81 5.33 5.79
N TYR A 2 -12.67 4.76 6.18
CA TYR A 2 -11.39 5.06 5.55
C TYR A 2 -11.42 4.79 4.03
N PRO A 3 -10.81 5.64 3.19
CA PRO A 3 -10.89 5.47 1.75
C PRO A 3 -9.92 4.42 1.23
N PHE A 4 -8.75 4.27 1.85
CA PHE A 4 -7.74 3.32 1.38
C PHE A 4 -7.10 2.52 2.52
N ILE A 5 -6.35 1.48 2.17
CA ILE A 5 -5.48 0.75 3.08
C ILE A 5 -4.22 0.33 2.32
N CYS A 6 -3.06 0.46 2.96
CA CYS A 6 -1.78 -0.02 2.43
C CYS A 6 -1.41 -1.33 3.13
N ILE A 7 -1.15 -2.37 2.34
CA ILE A 7 -0.84 -3.71 2.86
C ILE A 7 0.45 -4.21 2.21
N TYR A 8 1.39 -4.68 3.01
CA TYR A 8 2.53 -5.44 2.53
C TYR A 8 2.24 -6.94 2.59
N GLY A 9 2.40 -7.59 1.44
CA GLY A 9 2.20 -9.01 1.21
C GLY A 9 0.80 -9.35 0.71
N ILE A 10 0.71 -9.98 -0.46
CA ILE A 10 -0.57 -10.43 -1.02
C ILE A 10 -1.03 -11.77 -0.43
N GLY A 11 -0.10 -12.62 0.01
CA GLY A 11 -0.38 -13.97 0.45
C GLY A 11 -1.15 -14.78 -0.60
N ASN A 12 -2.27 -15.39 -0.21
CA ASN A 12 -3.17 -16.09 -1.13
C ASN A 12 -4.33 -15.20 -1.65
N ALA A 13 -4.24 -13.88 -1.51
CA ALA A 13 -5.28 -12.90 -1.84
C ALA A 13 -6.63 -13.01 -1.09
N LEU A 14 -6.86 -14.00 -0.22
CA LEU A 14 -8.14 -14.13 0.49
C LEU A 14 -8.42 -12.94 1.41
N LEU A 15 -7.40 -12.47 2.14
CA LEU A 15 -7.48 -11.28 2.97
C LEU A 15 -7.82 -10.05 2.12
N ILE A 16 -7.12 -9.86 1.00
CA ILE A 16 -7.30 -8.75 0.08
C ILE A 16 -8.73 -8.74 -0.49
N LYS A 17 -9.24 -9.88 -0.95
CA LYS A 17 -10.61 -10.02 -1.46
C LYS A 17 -11.66 -9.63 -0.41
N ASN A 18 -11.46 -10.04 0.84
CA ASN A 18 -12.40 -9.72 1.91
C ASN A 18 -12.36 -8.24 2.28
N LEU A 19 -11.16 -7.64 2.38
CA LEU A 19 -11.01 -6.22 2.65
C LEU A 19 -11.54 -5.35 1.50
N ALA A 20 -11.47 -5.81 0.26
CA ALA A 20 -12.07 -5.12 -0.88
C ALA A 20 -13.59 -4.93 -0.71
N LYS A 21 -14.31 -5.75 0.06
CA LYS A 21 -15.75 -5.51 0.33
C LYS A 21 -16.00 -4.27 1.20
N HIS A 22 -14.95 -3.71 1.80
CA HIS A 22 -15.05 -2.73 2.87
C HIS A 22 -14.31 -1.42 2.62
N TYR A 23 -13.23 -1.44 1.84
CA TYR A 23 -12.45 -0.26 1.50
C TYR A 23 -12.70 0.16 0.04
N LYS A 24 -12.52 1.45 -0.27
CA LYS A 24 -12.63 1.94 -1.65
C LYS A 24 -11.38 1.63 -2.46
N HIS A 25 -10.21 1.75 -1.84
CA HIS A 25 -8.92 1.42 -2.45
C HIS A 25 -8.09 0.52 -1.52
N LEU A 26 -7.37 -0.43 -2.11
CA LEU A 26 -6.39 -1.27 -1.46
C LEU A 26 -5.09 -1.15 -2.25
N PHE A 27 -4.03 -0.75 -1.58
CA PHE A 27 -2.69 -0.66 -2.14
C PHE A 27 -1.89 -1.84 -1.59
N VAL A 28 -1.59 -2.83 -2.43
CA VAL A 28 -0.95 -4.07 -2.03
C VAL A 28 0.46 -4.11 -2.58
N PHE A 29 1.43 -4.13 -1.68
CA PHE A 29 2.86 -4.18 -1.98
C PHE A 29 3.35 -5.62 -1.88
N GLU A 30 4.14 -6.08 -2.85
CA GLU A 30 4.75 -7.41 -2.82
C GLU A 30 6.13 -7.35 -3.47
N SER A 31 7.10 -8.03 -2.86
CA SER A 31 8.47 -8.09 -3.36
C SER A 31 8.74 -9.29 -4.28
N GLU A 32 7.93 -10.34 -4.18
CA GLU A 32 8.05 -11.52 -5.05
C GLU A 32 6.91 -11.54 -6.06
N ILE A 33 7.21 -11.31 -7.34
CA ILE A 33 6.19 -11.29 -8.38
C ILE A 33 5.47 -12.64 -8.53
N GLU A 34 6.14 -13.74 -8.20
CA GLU A 34 5.57 -15.09 -8.15
C GLU A 34 4.41 -15.20 -7.14
N LEU A 35 4.42 -14.42 -6.06
CA LEU A 35 3.32 -14.39 -5.09
C LEU A 35 2.08 -13.72 -5.68
N PHE A 36 2.23 -12.70 -6.54
CA PHE A 36 1.11 -12.17 -7.31
C PHE A 36 0.52 -13.22 -8.25
N ILE A 37 1.37 -13.94 -8.99
CA ILE A 37 0.93 -14.99 -9.93
C ILE A 37 0.15 -16.07 -9.18
N LEU A 38 0.69 -16.56 -8.05
CA LEU A 38 0.04 -17.58 -7.24
C LEU A 38 -1.30 -17.11 -6.70
N ALA A 39 -1.36 -15.91 -6.13
CA ALA A 39 -2.58 -15.34 -5.58
C ALA A 39 -3.67 -15.19 -6.67
N LEU A 40 -3.32 -14.63 -7.83
CA LEU A 40 -4.25 -14.42 -8.94
C LEU A 40 -4.67 -15.73 -9.64
N SER A 41 -3.88 -16.80 -9.50
CA SER A 41 -4.27 -18.13 -9.99
C SER A 41 -5.34 -18.82 -9.12
N THR A 42 -5.50 -18.37 -7.86
CA THR A 42 -6.38 -19.01 -6.88
C THR A 42 -7.62 -18.19 -6.55
N ILE A 43 -7.51 -16.86 -6.57
CA ILE A 43 -8.60 -15.93 -6.24
C ILE A 43 -8.86 -14.99 -7.41
N ASP A 44 -10.13 -14.93 -7.84
CA ASP A 44 -10.56 -13.97 -8.84
C ASP A 44 -10.65 -12.56 -8.24
N LEU A 45 -9.74 -11.68 -8.67
CA LEU A 45 -9.70 -10.24 -8.36
C LEU A 45 -9.98 -9.36 -9.58
N SER A 46 -10.46 -9.94 -10.69
CA SER A 46 -10.57 -9.26 -12.00
C SER A 46 -11.35 -7.96 -11.93
N GLU A 47 -12.54 -7.96 -11.30
CA GLU A 47 -13.38 -6.78 -11.18
C GLU A 47 -12.76 -5.71 -10.28
N GLU A 48 -12.15 -6.10 -9.16
CA GLU A 48 -11.46 -5.15 -8.27
C GLU A 48 -10.23 -4.50 -8.93
N LEU A 49 -9.48 -5.27 -9.72
CA LEU A 49 -8.34 -4.75 -10.48
C LEU A 49 -8.79 -3.82 -11.61
N LYS A 50 -9.84 -4.22 -12.35
CA LYS A 50 -10.38 -3.45 -13.48
C LYS A 50 -10.85 -2.06 -13.11
N VAL A 51 -11.41 -1.89 -11.91
CA VAL A 51 -11.90 -0.59 -11.41
C VAL A 51 -10.89 0.14 -10.52
N TYR A 52 -9.62 -0.29 -10.51
CA TYR A 52 -8.55 0.29 -9.68
C TYR A 52 -8.89 0.34 -8.18
N LYS A 53 -9.72 -0.60 -7.73
CA LYS A 53 -10.04 -0.77 -6.32
C LYS A 53 -8.92 -1.49 -5.59
N ILE A 54 -8.27 -2.43 -6.25
CA ILE A 54 -7.00 -3.00 -5.81
C ILE A 54 -5.94 -2.50 -6.78
N VAL A 55 -4.85 -1.94 -6.25
CA VAL A 55 -3.63 -1.64 -7.01
C VAL A 55 -2.51 -2.46 -6.42
N LEU A 56 -1.82 -3.20 -7.29
CA LEU A 56 -0.69 -4.04 -6.94
C LEU A 56 0.60 -3.28 -7.26
N PHE A 57 1.50 -3.21 -6.30
CA PHE A 57 2.82 -2.60 -6.44
C PHE A 57 3.89 -3.68 -6.32
N ASP A 58 4.68 -3.82 -7.38
CA ASP A 58 5.93 -4.60 -7.34
C ASP A 58 7.00 -3.76 -6.65
N CYS A 59 7.44 -4.21 -5.47
CA CYS A 59 8.42 -3.50 -4.67
C CYS A 59 9.84 -3.46 -5.27
N VAL A 60 10.11 -4.28 -6.29
CA VAL A 60 11.40 -4.34 -6.99
C VAL A 60 11.38 -3.48 -8.27
N ALA A 61 10.21 -2.98 -8.67
CA ALA A 61 10.07 -2.13 -9.84
C ALA A 61 10.81 -0.79 -9.68
N LYS A 62 11.54 -0.40 -10.74
CA LYS A 62 12.35 0.83 -10.73
C LYS A 62 11.53 2.11 -10.60
N ASP A 63 10.27 2.06 -11.01
CA ASP A 63 9.32 3.17 -11.03
C ASP A 63 8.37 3.16 -9.82
N LEU A 64 8.58 2.28 -8.84
CA LEU A 64 7.75 2.17 -7.62
C LEU A 64 7.51 3.53 -6.94
N GLU A 65 8.57 4.32 -6.74
CA GLU A 65 8.48 5.64 -6.12
C GLU A 65 7.54 6.58 -6.88
N ILE A 66 7.66 6.60 -8.21
CA ILE A 66 6.83 7.43 -9.09
C ILE A 66 5.38 6.94 -9.04
N GLN A 67 5.14 5.63 -9.08
CA GLN A 67 3.79 5.06 -8.98
C GLN A 67 3.11 5.43 -7.66
N ILE A 68 3.82 5.34 -6.53
CA ILE A 68 3.30 5.73 -5.21
C ILE A 68 2.96 7.22 -5.20
N ALA A 69 3.88 8.08 -5.68
CA ALA A 69 3.67 9.52 -5.73
C ALA A 69 2.43 9.89 -6.56
N MET A 70 2.26 9.29 -7.74
CA MET A 70 1.09 9.53 -8.60
C MET A 70 -0.23 9.15 -7.93
N ILE A 71 -0.26 8.05 -7.18
CA ILE A 71 -1.48 7.60 -6.50
C ILE A 71 -1.78 8.47 -5.28
N PHE A 72 -0.74 8.88 -4.54
CA PHE A 72 -0.89 9.72 -3.35
C PHE A 72 -1.31 11.16 -3.71
N ASP A 73 -0.95 11.66 -4.89
CA ASP A 73 -1.37 12.97 -5.39
C ASP A 73 -2.86 13.01 -5.84
N GLN A 74 -3.53 11.85 -5.93
CA GLN A 74 -4.96 11.83 -6.23
C GLN A 74 -5.77 12.45 -5.08
N GLN A 75 -6.58 13.47 -5.38
CA GLN A 75 -7.36 14.22 -4.39
C GLN A 75 -8.10 13.33 -3.37
N SER A 76 -8.74 12.24 -3.83
CA SER A 76 -9.50 11.32 -2.97
C SER A 76 -8.65 10.52 -1.99
N ILE A 77 -7.35 10.36 -2.27
CA ILE A 77 -6.36 9.70 -1.41
C ILE A 77 -5.69 10.76 -0.52
N LEU A 78 -5.27 11.87 -1.13
CA LEU A 78 -4.58 13.00 -0.52
C LEU A 78 -5.28 13.50 0.76
N GLU A 79 -6.62 13.65 0.72
CA GLU A 79 -7.44 14.08 1.87
C GLU A 79 -7.31 13.18 3.12
N TYR A 80 -6.80 11.96 2.96
CA TYR A 80 -6.71 10.96 4.02
C TYR A 80 -5.28 10.45 4.23
N LEU A 81 -4.29 10.97 3.49
CA LEU A 81 -2.89 10.54 3.59
C LEU A 81 -2.28 10.77 4.97
N SER A 82 -2.80 11.73 5.74
CA SER A 82 -2.37 11.95 7.13
C SER A 82 -2.63 10.77 8.04
N LEU A 83 -3.57 9.92 7.65
CA LEU A 83 -3.92 8.70 8.33
C LEU A 83 -3.21 7.48 7.70
N TYR A 84 -2.17 7.68 6.89
CA TYR A 84 -1.43 6.57 6.31
C TYR A 84 -0.90 5.61 7.40
N GLU A 85 -1.11 4.32 7.17
CA GLU A 85 -0.53 3.22 7.95
C GLU A 85 -0.29 2.02 7.03
N MET A 86 0.85 1.34 7.19
CA MET A 86 1.17 0.11 6.47
C MET A 86 0.86 -1.11 7.34
N PHE A 87 -0.04 -1.97 6.84
CA PHE A 87 -0.38 -3.23 7.48
C PHE A 87 0.45 -4.37 6.90
N ILE A 88 0.92 -5.27 7.74
CA ILE A 88 1.65 -6.46 7.29
C ILE A 88 0.72 -7.67 7.33
N SER A 89 0.52 -8.33 6.19
CA SER A 89 -0.52 -9.35 6.02
C SER A 89 -0.30 -10.61 6.87
N SER A 90 0.94 -10.93 7.23
CA SER A 90 1.27 -12.07 8.09
C SER A 90 2.67 -11.97 8.70
N HIS A 91 2.92 -12.79 9.72
CA HIS A 91 4.24 -12.90 10.36
C HIS A 91 5.32 -13.44 9.41
N TYR A 92 4.94 -14.14 8.34
CA TYR A 92 5.89 -14.57 7.31
C TYR A 92 6.64 -13.37 6.71
N TYR A 93 5.92 -12.31 6.35
CA TYR A 93 6.54 -11.12 5.77
C TYR A 93 7.40 -10.36 6.78
N LEU A 94 6.95 -10.24 8.03
CA LEU A 94 7.76 -9.66 9.10
C LEU A 94 9.10 -10.40 9.28
N LYS A 95 9.10 -11.72 9.13
CA LYS A 95 10.29 -12.54 9.34
C LYS A 95 11.27 -12.50 8.16
N TYR A 96 10.77 -12.50 6.93
CA TYR A 96 11.60 -12.68 5.73
C TYR A 96 11.79 -11.41 4.89
N TYR A 97 10.95 -10.40 5.08
CA TYR A 97 10.88 -9.20 4.25
C TYR A 97 10.98 -7.89 5.07
N GLU A 98 11.45 -7.96 6.32
CA GLU A 98 11.57 -6.79 7.22
C GLU A 98 12.25 -5.58 6.54
N ALA A 99 13.41 -5.79 5.91
CA ALA A 99 14.15 -4.72 5.25
C ALA A 99 13.36 -4.08 4.10
N SER A 100 12.63 -4.89 3.31
CA SER A 100 11.80 -4.38 2.21
C SER A 100 10.56 -3.64 2.75
N ILE A 101 9.92 -4.16 3.79
CA ILE A 101 8.81 -3.51 4.48
C ILE A 101 9.23 -2.11 4.96
N LEU A 102 10.38 -2.01 5.65
CA LEU A 102 10.90 -0.72 6.13
C LEU A 102 11.17 0.24 4.97
N PHE A 103 11.82 -0.24 3.91
CA PHE A 103 12.11 0.57 2.72
C PHE A 103 10.84 1.12 2.06
N VAL A 104 9.86 0.26 1.79
CA VAL A 104 8.60 0.67 1.14
C VAL A 104 7.78 1.58 2.06
N ASN A 105 7.77 1.31 3.37
CA ASN A 105 7.07 2.16 4.32
C ASN A 105 7.68 3.57 4.38
N GLU A 106 9.01 3.69 4.41
CA GLU A 106 9.69 4.98 4.32
C GLU A 106 9.34 5.71 3.03
N LEU A 107 9.29 5.00 1.90
CA LEU A 107 8.97 5.57 0.60
C LEU A 107 7.55 6.16 0.60
N CYS A 108 6.58 5.41 1.11
CA CYS A 108 5.20 5.90 1.27
C CYS A 108 5.13 7.12 2.19
N ILE A 109 5.81 7.11 3.34
CA ILE A 109 5.81 8.26 4.27
C ILE A 109 6.42 9.51 3.62
N LYS A 110 7.54 9.35 2.90
CA LYS A 110 8.20 10.44 2.17
C LYS A 110 7.28 11.02 1.09
N SER A 111 6.67 10.17 0.28
CA SER A 111 5.72 10.56 -0.77
C SER A 111 4.48 11.24 -0.19
N ALA A 112 3.92 10.71 0.90
CA ALA A 112 2.76 11.32 1.58
C ALA A 112 3.10 12.70 2.14
N SER A 113 4.28 12.86 2.76
CA SER A 113 4.75 14.13 3.29
C SER A 113 4.89 15.20 2.20
N VAL A 114 5.41 14.81 1.04
CA VAL A 114 5.55 15.70 -0.13
C VAL A 114 4.17 16.10 -0.65
N ALA A 115 3.27 15.13 -0.85
CA ALA A 115 1.92 15.39 -1.37
C ALA A 115 1.11 16.32 -0.45
N ILE A 116 1.11 16.04 0.87
CA ILE A 116 0.41 16.87 1.87
C ILE A 116 0.96 18.30 1.89
N ARG A 117 2.30 18.46 1.88
CA ARG A 117 2.93 19.79 1.88
C ARG A 117 2.59 20.58 0.62
N ASN A 118 2.61 19.94 -0.54
CA ASN A 118 2.28 20.61 -1.81
C ASN A 118 0.81 21.02 -1.89
N ALA A 119 -0.06 20.37 -1.12
CA ALA A 119 -1.49 20.64 -1.09
C ALA A 119 -1.90 21.76 -0.10
N ASP A 120 -0.95 22.44 0.56
CA ASP A 120 -1.20 23.39 1.66
C ASP A 120 -2.06 22.81 2.81
N ILE A 121 -2.07 21.48 2.96
CA ILE A 121 -2.80 20.81 4.04
C ILE A 121 -1.89 20.79 5.28
N THR A 122 -2.28 21.48 6.35
CA THR A 122 -1.60 21.39 7.64
C THR A 122 -1.85 20.00 8.25
N CYS A 123 -0.96 19.04 8.00
CA CYS A 123 -1.09 17.69 8.54
C CYS A 123 0.23 17.11 9.06
N PHE A 124 0.16 16.52 10.25
CA PHE A 124 1.27 15.79 10.88
C PHE A 124 1.11 14.30 10.61
N LEU A 125 2.06 13.71 9.90
CA LEU A 125 2.15 12.26 9.76
C LEU A 125 2.63 11.67 11.09
N PRO A 126 2.01 10.59 11.60
CA PRO A 126 2.57 9.86 12.74
C PRO A 126 3.90 9.26 12.32
N LEU A 127 4.99 9.92 12.70
CA LEU A 127 6.33 9.37 12.58
C LEU A 127 6.37 8.13 13.48
N LEU A 128 6.57 6.96 12.88
CA LEU A 128 6.99 5.78 13.64
C LEU A 128 8.41 6.09 14.14
N THR A 129 8.50 6.76 15.29
CA THR A 129 9.72 6.78 16.08
C THR A 129 9.88 5.35 16.58
N HIS A 130 10.71 4.56 15.89
CA HIS A 130 11.28 3.37 16.49
C HIS A 130 11.99 3.82 17.77
N GLY A 131 11.36 3.52 18.90
CA GLY A 131 11.96 3.66 20.22
C GLY A 131 13.22 2.81 20.29
N GLN A 132 14.21 3.41 20.95
CA GLN A 132 15.60 2.96 21.13
C GLN A 132 15.76 1.52 21.63
#